data_AF-A0A0D0BMH5-F1
#
_entry.id   AF-A0A0D0BMH5-F1
#
_cell.length_a   1.000
_cell.length_b   1.000
_cell.length_c   1.000
_cell.angle_alpha   90.00
_cell.angle_beta   90.00
_cell.angle_gamma   90.00
#
_symmetry.space_group_name_H-M   'P 1'
#
loop_
_entity.id
_entity.type
_entity.pdbx_description
1 polymer ?
#
loop_
_entity_poly.entity_id
_entity_poly.type
_entity_poly.pdbx_seq_one_letter_code
_entity_poly.pdbx_strand_id
1 'polypeptide(L)' 'SLFATILKDCNPTQPGVLWNQFKQYICDDLEHYLHREKIVEYPSQSEAEDYGLYLIDKILFHTGVFEGVMHY' A
#
# COMPACT_ATOMS: atom_id res chain seq x y z
N SER A 1 -9.46 3.03 -2.04
CA SER A 1 -8.16 3.69 -2.30
C SER A 1 -8.04 3.95 -3.78
N LEU A 2 -7.76 5.19 -4.20
CA LEU A 2 -7.55 5.54 -5.61
C LEU A 2 -6.38 4.74 -6.22
N PHE A 3 -5.31 4.54 -5.45
CA PHE A 3 -4.15 3.78 -5.90
C PHE A 3 -4.51 2.32 -6.23
N ALA A 4 -5.31 1.66 -5.38
CA ALA A 4 -5.78 0.31 -5.65
C ALA A 4 -6.68 0.25 -6.91
N THR A 5 -7.51 1.27 -7.15
CA THR A 5 -8.29 1.42 -8.38
C THR A 5 -7.38 1.57 -9.60
N ILE A 6 -6.32 2.37 -9.53
CA ILE A 6 -5.34 2.51 -10.61
C ILE A 6 -4.66 1.17 -10.90
N LEU A 7 -4.19 0.46 -9.86
CA LEU A 7 -3.56 -0.85 -10.03
C LEU A 7 -4.51 -1.86 -10.69
N LYS A 8 -5.79 -1.87 -10.27
CA LYS A 8 -6.80 -2.82 -10.75
C LYS A 8 -7.34 -2.47 -12.15
N ASP A 9 -7.85 -1.26 -12.33
CA ASP A 9 -8.66 -0.89 -13.49
C ASP A 9 -7.81 -0.27 -14.61
N CYS A 10 -6.63 0.27 -14.29
CA CYS A 10 -5.73 0.87 -15.27
C CYS A 10 -4.52 -0.01 -15.60
N ASN A 11 -4.26 -1.07 -14.81
CA ASN A 11 -3.20 -2.06 -14.99
C ASN A 11 -1.87 -1.47 -15.51
N PRO A 12 -1.21 -0.58 -14.72
CA PRO A 12 -0.02 0.12 -15.16
C PRO A 12 1.10 -0.86 -15.50
N THR A 13 1.88 -0.58 -16.54
CA THR A 13 2.97 -1.46 -17.00
C THR A 13 4.07 -1.65 -15.95
N GLN A 14 4.22 -0.71 -15.01
CA GLN A 14 5.25 -0.72 -13.97
C GLN A 14 4.66 -0.29 -12.61
N PRO A 15 3.88 -1.16 -11.94
CA PRO A 15 3.22 -0.83 -10.68
C PRO A 15 4.21 -0.52 -9.55
N GLY A 16 5.36 -1.21 -9.51
CA GLY A 16 6.41 -0.97 -8.51
C GLY A 16 7.08 0.40 -8.63
N VAL A 17 7.24 0.92 -9.86
CA VAL A 17 7.77 2.29 -10.07
C VAL A 17 6.77 3.33 -9.57
N LEU A 18 5.49 3.12 -9.89
CA LEU A 18 4.40 3.97 -9.41
C LEU A 18 4.32 3.96 -7.87
N TRP A 19 4.43 2.78 -7.26
CA TRP A 19 4.51 2.65 -5.81
C TRP A 19 5.68 3.44 -5.24
N ASN A 20 6.90 3.23 -5.73
CA ASN A 20 8.10 3.91 -5.23
C ASN A 20 8.01 5.44 -5.34
N GLN A 21 7.32 5.96 -6.36
CA GLN A 21 7.12 7.39 -6.56
C GLN A 21 6.09 7.99 -5.59
N PHE A 22 5.02 7.24 -5.27
CA PHE A 22 3.88 7.79 -4.54
C PHE A 22 3.68 7.25 -3.11
N LYS A 23 4.44 6.22 -2.70
CA LYS A 23 4.29 5.54 -1.40
C LYS A 23 4.29 6.48 -0.20
N GLN A 24 5.15 7.51 -0.23
CA GLN A 24 5.24 8.49 0.85
C GLN A 24 3.96 9.31 1.00
N TYR A 25 3.30 9.65 -0.10
CA TYR A 25 2.02 10.37 -0.09
C TYR A 25 0.83 9.45 0.19
N ILE A 26 0.95 8.17 -0.14
CA ILE A 26 -0.10 7.18 0.14
C ILE A 26 -0.09 6.78 1.62
N CYS A 27 1.07 6.82 2.27
CA CYS A 27 1.29 6.35 3.64
C CYS A 27 1.57 7.49 4.65
N ASP A 28 1.36 8.76 4.28
CA ASP A 28 1.69 9.92 5.11
C ASP A 28 0.99 9.89 6.48
N ASP A 29 -0.29 9.52 6.50
CA ASP A 29 -1.08 9.39 7.72
C ASP A 29 -0.91 8.03 8.41
N LEU A 30 -0.22 7.09 7.77
CA LEU A 30 -0.18 5.69 8.20
C LEU A 30 0.71 5.50 9.43
N GLU A 31 1.80 6.25 9.56
CA GLU A 31 2.65 6.26 10.74
C GLU A 31 1.84 6.67 11.99
N HIS A 32 1.09 7.77 11.87
CA HIS A 32 0.21 8.26 12.93
C HIS A 32 -0.89 7.25 13.27
N TYR A 33 -1.48 6.61 12.26
CA TYR A 33 -2.48 5.56 12.46
C TYR A 33 -1.89 4.35 13.22
N LEU A 34 -0.73 3.84 12.80
CA LEU A 34 -0.07 2.68 13.42
C LEU A 34 0.25 2.93 14.90
N HIS A 35 0.75 4.13 15.21
CA HIS A 35 1.03 4.54 16.58
C HIS A 35 -0.26 4.67 17.40
N ARG A 36 -1.29 5.35 16.88
CA ARG A 36 -2.56 5.58 17.58
C ARG A 36 -3.29 4.28 17.91
N GLU A 37 -3.33 3.35 16.97
CA GLU A 37 -3.98 2.04 17.13
C GLU A 37 -3.11 1.04 17.92
N LYS A 38 -1.91 1.45 18.37
CA LYS A 38 -0.95 0.61 19.10
C LYS A 38 -0.58 -0.67 18.34
N ILE A 39 -0.54 -0.59 17.01
CA ILE A 39 -0.09 -1.67 16.14
C ILE A 39 1.43 -1.75 16.17
N VAL A 40 2.10 -0.59 16.12
CA VAL A 40 3.55 -0.43 16.29
C VAL A 40 3.79 0.75 17.23
N GLU A 41 4.67 0.58 18.22
CA GLU A 41 4.90 1.60 19.26
C GLU A 41 5.65 2.82 18.72
N TYR A 42 6.62 2.61 17.83
CA TYR A 42 7.37 3.68 17.15
C TYR A 42 7.54 3.31 15.67
N PRO A 43 6.48 3.43 14.85
CA PRO A 43 6.54 3.06 13.46
C PRO A 43 7.55 3.95 12.73
N SER A 44 8.51 3.32 12.06
CA SER A 44 9.34 3.99 11.09
C SER A 44 8.55 4.22 9.79
N GLN A 45 9.02 5.18 8.98
CA GLN A 45 8.44 5.42 7.66
C GLN A 45 8.46 4.15 6.77
N SER A 46 9.50 3.31 6.89
CA SER A 46 9.58 2.04 6.15
C SER A 46 8.50 1.05 6.58
N GLU A 47 8.21 0.95 7.88
CA GLU A 47 7.15 0.08 8.39
C GLU A 47 5.76 0.58 7.99
N ALA A 48 5.57 1.91 7.93
CA ALA A 48 4.37 2.51 7.39
C ALA A 48 4.20 2.20 5.88
N GLU A 49 5.26 2.30 5.08
CA GLU A 49 5.22 1.95 3.66
C GLU A 49 4.90 0.46 3.45
N ASP A 50 5.54 -0.44 4.20
CA ASP A 50 5.28 -1.89 4.14
C ASP A 50 3.86 -2.23 4.57
N TYR A 51 3.35 -1.57 5.62
CA TYR A 51 1.96 -1.75 6.04
C TYR A 51 0.97 -1.19 4.99
N GLY A 52 1.31 -0.10 4.33
CA GLY A 52 0.53 0.46 3.22
C GLY A 52 0.41 -0.52 2.06
N LEU A 53 1.51 -1.17 1.69
CA LEU A 53 1.53 -2.25 0.69
C LEU A 53 0.61 -3.39 1.06
N TYR A 54 0.70 -3.85 2.31
CA TYR A 54 -0.17 -4.90 2.84
C TYR A 54 -1.67 -4.53 2.77
N LEU A 55 -2.03 -3.29 3.08
CA LEU A 55 -3.41 -2.81 2.97
C LEU A 55 -3.88 -2.78 1.52
N ILE A 56 -3.03 -2.34 0.59
CA ILE A 56 -3.35 -2.32 -0.85
C ILE A 56 -3.57 -3.74 -1.35
N ASP A 57 -2.68 -4.67 -0.99
CA ASP A 57 -2.79 -6.09 -1.35
C ASP A 57 -4.11 -6.69 -0.85
N LYS A 58 -4.47 -6.41 0.41
CA LYS A 58 -5.80 -6.78 0.96
C LYS A 58 -6.96 -6.21 0.17
N ILE A 59 -6.90 -4.93 -0.22
CA ILE A 59 -7.96 -4.30 -1.02
C ILE A 59 -8.08 -4.99 -2.39
N LEU A 60 -6.96 -5.34 -3.02
CA LEU A 60 -6.94 -6.04 -4.30
C LEU A 60 -7.49 -7.48 -4.15
N PHE A 61 -7.13 -8.19 -3.08
CA PHE A 61 -7.68 -9.50 -2.74
C PHE A 61 -9.21 -9.47 -2.60
N HIS A 62 -9.72 -8.55 -1.78
CA HIS A 62 -11.16 -8.41 -1.55
C HIS A 62 -11.94 -7.97 -2.80
N THR A 63 -11.27 -7.40 -3.80
CA THR A 63 -11.90 -6.96 -5.05
C THR A 63 -11.77 -7.98 -6.19
N GLY A 64 -11.29 -9.20 -5.88
CA GLY A 64 -11.31 -10.36 -6.79
C GLY A 64 -10.13 -10.44 -7.77
N VAL A 65 -9.05 -9.70 -7.54
CA VAL A 65 -7.88 -9.63 -8.43
C VAL A 65 -6.69 -10.28 -7.72
N PHE A 66 -6.56 -11.61 -7.80
CA PHE A 66 -5.38 -12.30 -7.28
C PHE A 66 -4.79 -13.27 -8.30
N GLU A 67 -3.87 -12.76 -9.10
CA GLU A 67 -2.71 -13.48 -9.65
C GLU A 67 -1.47 -12.54 -9.54
N GLY A 68 -0.82 -12.52 -8.37
CA GLY A 68 0.63 -12.28 -8.25
C GLY A 68 1.24 -10.91 -8.64
N VAL A 69 0.55 -9.79 -8.49
CA VAL A 69 1.05 -8.48 -9.00
C VAL A 69 2.14 -7.83 -8.11
N MET A 70 2.27 -8.21 -6.84
CA MET A 70 3.11 -7.51 -5.85
C MET A 70 3.98 -8.44 -5.00
N HIS A 71 4.47 -9.55 -5.58
CA HIS A 71 5.58 -10.29 -4.97
C HIS A 71 6.90 -9.66 -5.44
N TYR A 72 7.62 -9.07 -4.49
CA TYR A 72 8.95 -8.46 -4.63
C TYR A 72 10.02 -9.49 -5.03
#